data_AF-A0AAU9NPZ7-F1
#
_entry.id   AF-A0AAU9NPZ7-F1
#
_cell.length_a   1.000
_cell.length_b   1.000
_cell.length_c   1.000
_cell.angle_alpha   90.00
_cell.angle_beta   90.00
_cell.angle_gamma   90.00
#
_symmetry.space_group_name_H-M   'P 1'
#
loop_
_entity.id
_entity.type
_entity.pdbx_description
1 polymer ?
#
loop_
_entity_poly.entity_id
_entity_poly.type
_entity_poly.pdbx_seq_one_letter_code
_entity_poly.pdbx_strand_id
1 'polypeptide(L)'
;MYVPGFGEASPEAKAAKNLHNLFTYVAVRVVNAQLESYNTEAHKELTEFMEKHSLNDGDKFCAALMRESSRHKTLAMRILEVRSAYCKKDFEWDNLERLAKKMADESNTRLMRDYVLETSHVETEKMKSPNFMDNIVLHMIMFIYIYISCNANHFTPY
;
A
#
# COMPACT_ATOMS: atom_id res chain seq x y z
N MET A 1 14.39 2.86 14.12
CA MET A 1 13.52 3.28 15.22
C MET A 1 13.01 2.02 15.91
N TYR A 2 12.97 1.96 17.25
CA TYR A 2 12.39 0.81 17.96
C TYR A 2 10.88 0.95 17.98
N VAL A 3 10.16 -0.08 17.51
CA VAL A 3 8.69 -0.13 17.53
C VAL A 3 8.28 -1.21 18.53
N PRO A 4 7.60 -0.85 19.64
CA PRO A 4 7.09 -1.83 20.60
C PRO A 4 6.23 -2.89 19.91
N GLY A 5 6.49 -4.17 20.21
CA GLY A 5 5.75 -5.31 19.63
C GLY A 5 6.31 -5.85 18.30
N PHE A 6 7.34 -5.23 17.71
CA PHE A 6 8.06 -5.77 16.55
C PHE A 6 9.40 -6.38 16.99
N GLY A 7 9.42 -7.71 17.16
CA GLY A 7 10.63 -8.48 17.52
C GLY A 7 11.44 -9.01 16.33
N GLU A 8 11.04 -8.71 15.10
CA GLU A 8 11.67 -9.17 13.85
C GLU A 8 12.24 -7.98 13.03
N ALA A 9 12.33 -8.12 11.70
CA ALA A 9 12.62 -7.01 10.79
C ALA A 9 11.67 -5.83 11.05
N SER A 10 12.22 -4.61 10.98
CA SER A 10 11.44 -3.39 11.24
C SER A 10 10.26 -3.25 10.27
N PRO A 11 9.18 -2.55 10.64
CA PRO A 11 8.06 -2.28 9.74
C PRO A 11 8.53 -1.66 8.40
N GLU A 12 9.52 -0.76 8.44
CA GLU A 12 10.11 -0.14 7.26
C GLU A 12 10.84 -1.16 6.39
N ALA A 13 11.56 -2.11 6.98
CA ALA A 13 12.20 -3.19 6.24
C ALA A 13 11.17 -4.11 5.56
N LYS A 14 10.06 -4.42 6.24
CA LYS A 14 8.94 -5.19 5.66
C LYS A 14 8.29 -4.42 4.51
N ALA A 15 8.03 -3.12 4.67
CA ALA A 15 7.51 -2.26 3.61
C ALA A 15 8.46 -2.17 2.41
N ALA A 16 9.77 -2.00 2.66
CA ALA A 16 10.79 -1.97 1.63
C ALA A 16 10.86 -3.29 0.85
N LYS A 17 10.70 -4.45 1.51
CA LYS A 17 10.65 -5.73 0.81
C LYS A 17 9.41 -5.84 -0.10
N ASN A 18 8.26 -5.34 0.33
CA ASN A 18 7.06 -5.29 -0.51
C ASN A 18 7.25 -4.37 -1.72
N LEU A 19 7.83 -3.18 -1.52
CA LEU A 19 8.14 -2.25 -2.62
C LEU A 19 9.16 -2.85 -3.59
N HIS A 20 10.17 -3.56 -3.10
CA HIS A 20 11.14 -4.28 -3.94
C HIS A 20 10.48 -5.29 -4.87
N ASN A 21 9.54 -6.09 -4.35
CA ASN A 21 8.78 -7.04 -5.16
C ASN A 21 7.84 -6.31 -6.15
N LEU A 22 7.19 -5.22 -5.71
CA LEU A 22 6.38 -4.37 -6.58
C LEU A 22 7.19 -3.80 -7.75
N PHE A 23 8.40 -3.29 -7.51
CA PHE A 23 9.25 -2.76 -8.58
C PHE A 23 9.67 -3.84 -9.57
N THR A 24 9.88 -5.07 -9.12
CA THR A 24 10.13 -6.19 -10.02
C THR A 24 8.90 -6.49 -10.88
N TYR A 25 7.71 -6.52 -10.28
CA TYR A 25 6.46 -6.68 -11.01
C TYR A 25 6.26 -5.58 -12.07
N VAL A 26 6.43 -4.31 -11.69
CA VAL A 26 6.31 -3.17 -12.61
C VAL A 26 7.32 -3.29 -13.75
N ALA A 27 8.59 -3.60 -13.44
CA ALA A 27 9.62 -3.74 -14.46
C ALA A 27 9.33 -4.86 -15.45
N VAL A 28 8.81 -6.01 -14.99
CA VAL A 28 8.38 -7.11 -15.87
C VAL A 28 7.28 -6.64 -16.81
N ARG A 29 6.27 -5.90 -16.31
CA ARG A 29 5.18 -5.34 -17.12
C ARG A 29 5.69 -4.35 -18.17
N VAL A 30 6.58 -3.43 -17.78
CA VAL A 30 7.19 -2.45 -18.68
C VAL A 30 8.00 -3.13 -19.77
N VAL A 31 8.86 -4.09 -19.42
CA VAL A 31 9.65 -4.83 -20.40
C VAL A 31 8.74 -5.64 -21.32
N ASN A 32 7.72 -6.32 -20.80
CA ASN A 32 6.80 -7.10 -21.63
C ASN A 32 6.06 -6.24 -22.65
N ALA A 33 5.60 -5.05 -22.25
CA ALA A 33 4.97 -4.08 -23.15
C ALA A 33 5.94 -3.55 -24.23
N GLN A 34 7.19 -3.28 -23.87
CA GLN A 34 8.22 -2.87 -24.84
C GLN A 34 8.50 -3.95 -25.89
N LEU A 35 8.43 -5.22 -25.50
CA LEU A 35 8.68 -6.34 -26.41
C LEU A 35 7.54 -6.56 -27.41
N GLU A 36 6.30 -6.17 -27.08
CA GLU A 36 5.13 -6.41 -27.92
C GLU A 36 5.29 -5.84 -29.34
N SER A 37 5.91 -4.67 -29.48
CA SER A 37 6.18 -4.04 -30.78
C SER A 37 7.56 -4.31 -31.36
N TYR A 38 8.57 -4.57 -30.50
CA TYR A 38 9.97 -4.64 -30.91
C TYR A 38 10.47 -6.07 -31.14
N ASN A 39 9.96 -7.04 -30.38
CA ASN A 39 10.37 -8.44 -30.45
C ASN A 39 9.24 -9.36 -29.94
N THR A 40 8.34 -9.71 -30.85
CA THR A 40 7.12 -10.49 -30.58
C THR A 40 7.41 -11.89 -30.05
N GLU A 41 8.52 -12.51 -30.46
CA GLU A 41 8.95 -13.81 -29.97
C GLU A 41 9.34 -13.75 -28.50
N ALA A 42 10.15 -12.75 -28.11
CA ALA A 42 10.55 -12.56 -26.72
C ALA A 42 9.37 -12.15 -25.83
N HIS A 43 8.40 -11.38 -26.38
CA HIS A 43 7.15 -11.07 -25.69
C HIS A 43 6.35 -12.35 -25.36
N LYS A 44 6.21 -13.25 -26.34
CA LYS A 44 5.53 -14.53 -26.16
C LYS A 44 6.25 -15.41 -25.14
N GLU A 45 7.58 -15.56 -25.26
CA GLU A 45 8.40 -16.31 -24.31
C GLU A 45 8.26 -15.79 -22.88
N LEU A 46 8.35 -14.46 -22.69
CA LEU A 46 8.18 -13.85 -21.36
C LEU A 46 6.76 -14.04 -20.82
N THR A 47 5.74 -13.96 -21.67
CA THR A 47 4.35 -14.18 -21.29
C THR A 47 4.11 -15.62 -20.82
N GLU A 48 4.56 -16.61 -21.60
CA GLU A 48 4.50 -18.02 -21.21
C GLU A 48 5.29 -18.31 -19.92
N PHE A 49 6.41 -17.60 -19.71
CA PHE A 49 7.19 -17.74 -18.49
C PHE A 49 6.43 -17.19 -17.26
N MET A 50 5.75 -16.05 -17.39
CA MET A 50 4.94 -15.44 -16.34
C MET A 50 3.74 -16.32 -15.93
N GLU A 51 3.15 -17.06 -16.87
CA GLU A 51 2.05 -17.99 -16.56
C GLU A 51 2.51 -19.15 -15.68
N LYS A 52 3.77 -19.58 -15.83
CA LYS A 52 4.36 -20.71 -15.09
C LYS A 52 5.03 -20.29 -13.78
N HIS A 53 5.45 -19.03 -13.66
CA HIS A 53 6.24 -18.55 -12.53
C HIS A 53 5.59 -17.36 -11.83
N SER A 54 5.33 -17.51 -10.53
CA SER A 54 4.78 -16.44 -9.70
C SER A 54 5.74 -15.25 -9.58
N LEU A 55 5.18 -14.04 -9.67
CA LEU A 55 5.87 -12.76 -9.45
C LEU A 55 5.85 -12.29 -7.98
N ASN A 56 5.32 -13.10 -7.04
CA ASN A 56 5.24 -12.71 -5.63
C ASN A 56 6.62 -12.52 -4.99
N ASP A 57 7.61 -13.31 -5.41
CA ASP A 57 9.00 -13.14 -5.06
C ASP A 57 9.80 -12.76 -6.32
N GLY A 58 10.06 -11.45 -6.46
CA GLY A 58 10.68 -10.91 -7.65
C GLY A 58 12.12 -11.42 -7.86
N ASP A 59 12.86 -11.69 -6.79
CA ASP A 59 14.22 -12.20 -6.91
C ASP A 59 14.23 -13.67 -7.32
N LYS A 60 13.33 -14.48 -6.75
CA LYS A 60 13.14 -15.87 -7.19
C LYS A 60 12.71 -15.95 -8.65
N PHE A 61 11.81 -15.08 -9.08
CA PHE A 61 11.39 -14.98 -10.48
C PHE A 61 12.57 -14.66 -11.41
N CYS A 62 13.32 -13.59 -11.12
CA CYS A 62 14.47 -13.20 -11.94
C CYS A 62 15.55 -14.29 -11.95
N ALA A 63 15.79 -14.92 -10.80
CA ALA A 63 16.74 -16.02 -10.68
C ALA A 63 16.33 -17.23 -11.53
N ALA A 64 15.05 -17.59 -11.58
CA ALA A 64 14.54 -18.65 -12.43
C ALA A 64 14.70 -18.28 -13.91
N LEU A 65 14.28 -17.07 -14.29
CA LEU A 65 14.36 -16.57 -15.66
C LEU A 65 15.81 -16.58 -16.20
N MET A 66 16.79 -16.23 -15.36
CA MET A 66 18.21 -16.27 -15.73
C MET A 66 18.75 -17.67 -16.06
N ARG A 67 18.10 -18.72 -15.57
CA ARG A 67 18.54 -20.12 -15.73
C ARG A 67 17.79 -20.85 -16.85
N GLU A 68 16.73 -20.27 -17.38
CA GLU A 68 15.90 -20.87 -18.43
C GLU A 68 16.66 -21.00 -19.77
N SER A 69 17.27 -19.91 -20.24
CA SER A 69 18.14 -19.91 -21.43
C SER A 69 19.01 -18.65 -21.50
N SER A 70 19.95 -18.58 -22.46
CA SER A 70 20.75 -17.37 -22.71
C SER A 70 19.91 -16.15 -23.10
N ARG A 71 18.81 -16.36 -23.84
CA ARG A 71 17.86 -15.30 -24.20
C ARG A 71 17.10 -14.80 -22.96
N HIS A 72 16.59 -15.72 -22.15
CA HIS A 72 15.91 -15.36 -20.90
C HIS A 72 16.84 -14.69 -19.89
N LYS A 73 18.13 -15.08 -19.84
CA LYS A 73 19.13 -14.36 -19.05
C LYS A 73 19.25 -12.89 -19.46
N THR A 74 19.22 -12.60 -20.76
CA THR A 74 19.26 -11.22 -21.27
C THR A 74 18.00 -10.45 -20.89
N LEU A 75 16.82 -11.08 -20.98
CA LEU A 75 15.56 -10.50 -20.50
C LEU A 75 15.58 -10.20 -19.00
N ALA A 76 16.09 -11.13 -18.18
CA ALA A 76 16.21 -10.93 -16.75
C ALA A 76 17.15 -9.75 -16.43
N MET A 77 18.31 -9.64 -17.09
CA MET A 77 19.21 -8.48 -16.93
C MET A 77 18.49 -7.17 -17.29
N ARG A 78 17.69 -7.16 -18.37
CA ARG A 78 16.90 -6.00 -18.74
C ARG A 78 15.88 -5.61 -17.67
N ILE A 79 15.18 -6.58 -17.08
CA ILE A 79 14.25 -6.36 -15.97
C ILE A 79 14.99 -5.78 -14.75
N LEU A 80 16.19 -6.29 -14.43
CA LEU A 80 17.01 -5.76 -13.33
C LEU A 80 17.41 -4.30 -13.53
N GLU A 81 17.78 -3.92 -14.75
CA GLU A 81 18.06 -2.53 -15.11
C GLU A 81 16.83 -1.64 -14.96
N VAL A 82 15.70 -2.07 -15.54
CA VAL A 82 14.45 -1.30 -15.52
C VAL A 82 13.93 -1.13 -14.09
N ARG A 83 13.96 -2.16 -13.23
CA ARG A 83 13.51 -2.01 -11.83
C ARG A 83 14.40 -1.05 -11.03
N SER A 84 15.71 -1.05 -11.31
CA SER A 84 16.67 -0.13 -10.69
C SER A 84 16.44 1.31 -11.15
N ALA A 85 16.21 1.51 -12.45
CA ALA A 85 15.89 2.83 -13.01
C ALA A 85 14.57 3.37 -12.45
N TYR A 86 13.52 2.55 -12.48
CA TYR A 86 12.19 2.91 -11.99
C TYR A 86 12.24 3.34 -10.52
N CYS A 87 12.82 2.50 -9.64
CA CYS A 87 12.94 2.79 -8.22
C CYS A 87 13.72 4.09 -7.91
N LYS A 88 14.76 4.40 -8.69
CA LYS A 88 15.67 5.52 -8.39
C LYS A 88 15.32 6.83 -9.09
N LYS A 89 14.57 6.79 -10.19
CA LYS A 89 14.37 7.95 -11.07
C LYS A 89 12.91 8.25 -11.33
N ASP A 90 12.09 7.23 -11.56
CA ASP A 90 10.73 7.42 -12.06
C ASP A 90 9.67 7.29 -10.96
N PHE A 91 9.96 6.50 -9.91
CA PHE A 91 9.04 6.29 -8.82
C PHE A 91 8.95 7.54 -7.93
N GLU A 92 7.74 8.10 -7.85
CA GLU A 92 7.45 9.32 -7.10
C GLU A 92 7.35 9.04 -5.59
N TRP A 93 8.49 8.96 -4.92
CA TRP A 93 8.57 8.70 -3.47
C TRP A 93 7.78 9.70 -2.63
N ASP A 94 7.87 10.99 -2.94
CA ASP A 94 7.13 12.05 -2.23
C ASP A 94 5.61 11.89 -2.38
N ASN A 95 5.19 11.45 -3.57
CA ASN A 95 3.79 11.17 -3.85
C ASN A 95 3.29 9.93 -3.10
N LEU A 96 4.11 8.87 -3.02
CA LEU A 96 3.82 7.69 -2.19
C LEU A 96 3.62 8.09 -0.73
N GLU A 97 4.52 8.89 -0.16
CA GLU A 97 4.40 9.35 1.23
C GLU A 97 3.12 10.16 1.44
N ARG A 98 2.86 11.13 0.56
CA ARG A 98 1.65 11.97 0.59
C ARG A 98 0.37 11.13 0.53
N LEU A 99 0.33 10.15 -0.37
CA LEU A 99 -0.83 9.26 -0.54
C LEU A 99 -1.02 8.36 0.67
N ALA A 100 0.06 7.78 1.22
CA ALA A 100 -0.01 6.91 2.39
C ALA A 100 -0.60 7.64 3.61
N LYS A 101 -0.14 8.88 3.87
CA LYS A 101 -0.70 9.73 4.94
C LYS A 101 -2.16 10.07 4.68
N LYS A 102 -2.47 10.56 3.47
CA LYS A 102 -3.84 10.91 3.07
C LYS A 102 -4.82 9.74 3.23
N MET A 103 -4.43 8.55 2.80
CA MET A 103 -5.28 7.35 2.92
C MET A 103 -5.57 6.98 4.37
N ALA A 104 -4.60 7.15 5.28
CA ALA A 104 -4.81 6.92 6.70
C ALA A 104 -5.82 7.92 7.28
N ASP A 105 -5.65 9.22 6.98
CA ASP A 105 -6.53 10.29 7.47
C ASP A 105 -7.97 10.14 6.95
N GLU A 106 -8.11 9.87 5.66
CA GLU A 106 -9.42 9.65 5.02
C GLU A 106 -10.10 8.38 5.54
N SER A 107 -9.34 7.31 5.76
CA SER A 107 -9.88 6.07 6.32
C SER A 107 -10.36 6.27 7.75
N ASN A 108 -9.58 6.97 8.59
CA ASN A 108 -9.98 7.29 9.96
C ASN A 108 -11.26 8.12 9.99
N THR A 109 -11.33 9.16 9.16
CA THR A 109 -12.51 10.03 9.05
C THR A 109 -13.75 9.25 8.62
N ARG A 110 -13.61 8.38 7.61
CA ARG A 110 -14.71 7.54 7.12
C ARG A 110 -15.20 6.57 8.20
N LEU A 111 -14.30 5.82 8.81
CA LEU A 111 -14.66 4.83 9.85
C LEU A 111 -15.38 5.48 11.04
N MET A 112 -14.91 6.65 11.48
CA MET A 112 -15.58 7.39 12.56
C MET A 112 -16.97 7.89 12.14
N ARG A 113 -17.12 8.40 10.92
CA ARG A 113 -18.42 8.82 10.38
C ARG A 113 -19.40 7.65 10.32
N ASP A 114 -18.96 6.52 9.75
CA ASP A 114 -19.78 5.34 9.56
C ASP A 114 -20.27 4.81 10.92
N TYR A 115 -19.38 4.73 11.91
CA TYR A 115 -19.73 4.33 13.28
C TYR A 115 -20.80 5.23 13.91
N VAL A 116 -20.66 6.56 13.78
CA VAL A 116 -21.65 7.51 14.32
C VAL A 116 -23.01 7.31 13.65
N LEU A 117 -23.04 7.13 12.33
CA LEU A 117 -24.30 6.90 11.60
C LEU A 117 -24.99 5.60 12.04
N GLU A 118 -24.22 4.51 12.16
CA GLU A 118 -24.75 3.21 12.59
C GLU A 118 -25.33 3.24 14.01
N THR A 119 -24.64 3.89 14.94
CA THR A 119 -25.04 3.93 16.36
C THR A 119 -26.14 4.93 16.67
N SER A 120 -26.23 6.03 15.91
CA SER A 120 -27.30 7.04 16.09
C SER A 120 -28.70 6.44 15.87
N HIS A 121 -28.84 5.47 14.95
CA HIS A 121 -30.12 4.78 14.75
C HIS A 121 -30.50 3.88 15.95
N VAL A 122 -29.51 3.25 16.58
CA VAL A 122 -29.71 2.38 17.76
C VAL A 122 -30.08 3.21 19.00
N GLU A 123 -29.57 4.42 19.13
CA GLU A 123 -29.90 5.32 20.24
C GLU A 123 -31.31 5.89 20.15
N THR A 124 -31.81 6.22 18.95
CA THR A 124 -33.19 6.68 18.76
C THR A 124 -34.22 5.64 19.20
N GLU A 125 -33.92 4.35 19.07
CA GLU A 125 -34.75 3.26 19.58
C GLU A 125 -34.67 3.11 21.11
N LYS A 126 -33.49 3.35 21.71
CA LYS A 126 -33.27 3.33 23.17
C LYS A 126 -33.76 4.59 23.90
N MET A 127 -33.89 5.72 23.19
CA MET A 127 -34.41 7.01 23.67
C MET A 127 -35.86 6.94 24.17
N LYS A 128 -36.57 5.85 23.87
CA LYS A 128 -37.89 5.54 24.43
C LYS A 128 -37.85 5.06 25.90
N SER A 129 -36.67 4.97 26.52
CA SER A 129 -36.49 4.54 27.91
C SER A 129 -36.03 5.69 28.84
N PRO A 130 -36.45 5.74 30.13
CA PRO A 130 -36.51 6.98 30.90
C PRO A 130 -35.18 7.51 31.47
N ASN A 131 -34.05 6.80 31.35
CA ASN A 131 -32.79 7.11 32.04
C ASN A 131 -31.72 7.77 31.15
N PHE A 132 -32.14 8.66 30.23
CA PHE A 132 -31.32 9.05 29.07
C PHE A 132 -30.37 10.26 29.28
N MET A 133 -30.55 11.08 30.31
CA MET A 133 -29.78 12.33 30.45
C MET A 133 -28.26 12.12 30.69
N ASP A 134 -27.85 10.99 31.26
CA ASP A 134 -26.43 10.72 31.54
C ASP A 134 -25.63 10.32 30.29
N ASN A 135 -26.30 9.80 29.25
CA ASN A 135 -25.63 9.31 28.04
C ASN A 135 -25.29 10.46 27.06
N ILE A 136 -26.10 11.53 27.06
CA ILE A 136 -25.86 12.73 26.24
C ILE A 136 -24.53 13.39 26.62
N VAL A 137 -24.22 13.47 27.92
CA VAL A 137 -22.99 14.11 28.41
C VAL A 137 -21.76 13.30 27.98
N LEU A 138 -21.83 11.97 28.03
CA LEU A 138 -20.75 11.10 27.60
C LEU A 138 -20.50 11.21 26.08
N HIS A 139 -21.57 11.29 25.28
CA HIS A 139 -21.48 11.51 23.84
C HIS A 139 -20.93 12.89 23.49
N MET A 140 -21.35 13.96 24.17
CA MET A 140 -20.77 15.29 23.96
C MET A 140 -19.28 15.33 24.29
N ILE A 141 -18.84 14.63 25.35
CA ILE A 141 -17.42 14.51 25.70
C ILE A 141 -16.66 13.73 24.61
N MET A 142 -17.23 12.65 24.08
CA MET A 142 -16.65 11.92 22.95
C MET A 142 -16.54 12.80 21.70
N PHE A 143 -17.57 13.57 21.37
CA PHE A 143 -17.57 14.52 20.25
C PHE A 143 -16.49 15.59 20.40
N ILE A 144 -16.31 16.14 21.61
CA ILE A 144 -15.26 17.12 21.90
C ILE A 144 -13.88 16.47 21.77
N TYR A 145 -13.70 15.27 22.31
CA TYR A 145 -12.42 14.55 22.23
C TYR A 145 -12.04 14.19 20.79
N ILE A 146 -13.01 13.76 19.98
CA ILE A 146 -12.83 13.46 18.55
C ILE A 146 -12.52 14.74 17.78
N TYR A 147 -13.24 15.83 18.01
CA TYR A 147 -13.01 17.11 17.34
C TYR A 147 -11.61 17.67 17.63
N ILE A 148 -11.16 17.58 18.89
CA ILE A 148 -9.80 17.99 19.29
C ILE A 148 -8.75 17.07 18.64
N SER A 149 -8.97 15.75 18.63
CA SER A 149 -8.02 14.79 18.05
C SER A 149 -7.88 14.92 16.53
N CYS A 150 -8.97 15.27 15.83
CA CYS A 150 -8.94 15.50 14.38
C CYS A 150 -8.33 16.86 13.99
N ASN A 151 -8.44 17.90 14.83
CA ASN A 151 -7.92 19.24 14.53
C ASN A 151 -6.53 19.54 15.12
N ALA A 152 -5.98 18.67 15.97
CA ALA A 152 -4.65 18.88 16.58
C ALA A 152 -3.48 18.88 15.57
N ASN A 153 -3.68 18.44 14.32
CA ASN A 153 -2.66 18.52 13.27
C ASN A 153 -2.53 19.90 12.59
N HIS A 154 -3.31 20.91 13.00
CA HIS A 154 -3.24 22.26 12.44
C HIS A 154 -2.59 23.32 13.35
N PHE A 155 -2.05 22.95 14.51
CA PHE A 155 -1.31 23.86 15.39
C PHE A 155 0.00 23.24 15.88
N THR A 156 1.02 23.25 15.02
CA THR A 156 2.42 23.37 15.47
C THR A 156 2.93 24.77 15.09
N PRO A 157 3.21 25.66 16.06
CA PRO A 157 4.07 26.79 15.81
C PRO A 157 5.52 26.35 16.04
N TYR A 158 6.26 26.20 14.93
CA TYR A 158 7.72 26.03 14.83
C TYR A 158 8.36 24.81 15.51
#